data_AF-A0A536Z8N2-F1
#
_entry.id   AF-A0A536Z8N2-F1
#
_cell.length_a   1.000
_cell.length_b   1.000
_cell.length_c   1.000
_cell.angle_alpha   90.00
_cell.angle_beta   90.00
_cell.angle_gamma   90.00
#
_symmetry.space_group_name_H-M   'P 1'
#
loop_
_entity.id
_entity.type
_entity.pdbx_description
1 polymer ?
#
loop_
_entity_poly.entity_id
_entity_poly.type
_entity_poly.pdbx_seq_one_letter_code
_entity_poly.pdbx_strand_id
1 'polypeptide(L)'
;MAEGERGASSVAAPADVPAFVRGLSFEQLPDEVVASARRSLLDLIGVAAAGSRTKAAAIASAYAATQLRGSDCNARILFDGRHSGLAGAAFAGASTIDALDGHDGHVLTKGHAGVAILPALLALVDATGPGEAAAPVDGREFLTCLVLGYEIATRAGIALHATVPDYHCSGAWNALGCAAVAARRLGFDAATTRHALGVAEYFGPRGQILRACDSPTMVKDGSGWGAHVGLAAALLARDGFTGAPALTVERDDAGPFWSDLGTRWRIGEQYFKAYPVCRWAQPAIEAALDLQRAHRFATDEIATIAIESFREAIALGSQCATPQTTEEAQYSIAFSVAAALVFGRVGADEVSVHGLSDARVQRLLPSVTLAEDDEFSRRFPAERWARVRVTLADGRTLVSEPARARGNPENPLSEDELRAKYRELATPVLGAERAARIERFIGALDADDKTLPALLAILLSSTR
;
A
#
# COMPACT_ATOMS: atom_id res chain seq x y z
N MET A 1 49.92 -26.00 6.02
CA MET A 1 50.43 -25.09 4.99
C MET A 1 49.68 -25.36 3.69
N ALA A 2 48.53 -24.72 3.53
CA ALA A 2 47.84 -24.45 2.27
C ALA A 2 46.54 -23.73 2.66
N GLU A 3 46.65 -22.43 2.89
CA GLU A 3 45.51 -21.52 3.04
C GLU A 3 44.81 -21.45 1.68
N GLY A 4 43.54 -21.85 1.65
CA GLY A 4 42.67 -21.63 0.50
C GLY A 4 42.19 -20.18 0.51
N GLU A 5 42.71 -19.39 -0.43
CA GLU A 5 42.24 -18.05 -0.77
C GLU A 5 40.73 -18.10 -1.06
N ARG A 6 39.93 -17.54 -0.15
CA ARG A 6 38.55 -17.18 -0.46
C ARG A 6 38.64 -16.01 -1.42
N GLY A 7 38.23 -16.23 -2.67
CA GLY A 7 38.05 -15.18 -3.65
C GLY A 7 37.19 -14.07 -3.04
N ALA A 8 37.78 -12.88 -2.90
CA ALA A 8 37.06 -11.67 -2.60
C ALA A 8 36.09 -11.43 -3.76
N SER A 9 34.83 -11.81 -3.59
CA SER A 9 33.74 -11.30 -4.41
C SER A 9 33.86 -9.78 -4.39
N SER A 10 34.02 -9.14 -5.55
CA SER A 10 34.08 -7.68 -5.63
C SER A 10 32.76 -7.14 -5.09
N VAL A 11 32.78 -6.65 -3.86
CA VAL A 11 31.63 -5.98 -3.24
C VAL A 11 31.38 -4.76 -4.11
N ALA A 12 30.26 -4.74 -4.83
CA ALA A 12 29.81 -3.55 -5.54
C ALA A 12 29.83 -2.38 -4.56
N ALA A 13 30.32 -1.21 -4.99
CA ALA A 13 30.36 -0.05 -4.11
C ALA A 13 28.95 0.20 -3.53
N PRO A 14 28.82 0.46 -2.22
CA PRO A 14 27.52 0.67 -1.60
C PRO A 14 26.80 1.83 -2.28
N ALA A 15 25.51 1.69 -2.51
CA ALA A 15 24.72 2.72 -3.16
C ALA A 15 24.71 4.01 -2.33
N ASP A 16 25.05 5.14 -2.95
CA ASP A 16 24.97 6.45 -2.31
C ASP A 16 23.51 6.95 -2.37
N VAL A 17 22.69 6.47 -1.42
CA VAL A 17 21.28 6.82 -1.31
C VAL A 17 21.08 8.35 -1.15
N PRO A 18 21.84 9.07 -0.29
CA PRO A 18 21.74 10.53 -0.22
C PRO A 18 22.02 11.24 -1.56
N ALA A 19 23.04 10.81 -2.30
CA ALA A 19 23.29 11.38 -3.63
C ALA A 19 22.17 11.08 -4.62
N PHE A 20 21.60 9.86 -4.60
CA PHE A 20 20.47 9.49 -5.44
C PHE A 20 19.21 10.33 -5.16
N VAL A 21 18.85 10.50 -3.89
CA VAL A 21 17.68 11.32 -3.45
C VAL A 21 17.74 12.73 -4.04
N ARG A 22 18.93 13.33 -3.99
CA ARG A 22 19.17 14.69 -4.50
C ARG A 22 19.31 14.75 -6.02
N GLY A 23 19.99 13.76 -6.60
CA GLY A 23 20.43 13.78 -8.00
C GLY A 23 19.42 13.25 -9.02
N LEU A 24 18.38 12.53 -8.58
CA LEU A 24 17.38 11.99 -9.49
C LEU A 24 16.64 13.12 -10.23
N SER A 25 16.43 12.95 -11.52
CA SER A 25 15.68 13.86 -12.39
C SER A 25 14.65 13.08 -13.19
N PHE A 26 13.63 13.77 -13.70
CA PHE A 26 12.58 13.13 -14.48
C PHE A 26 13.14 12.48 -15.76
N GLU A 27 14.15 13.10 -16.38
CA GLU A 27 14.79 12.63 -17.61
C GLU A 27 15.53 11.30 -17.43
N GLN A 28 15.83 10.92 -16.19
CA GLN A 28 16.43 9.61 -15.86
C GLN A 28 15.39 8.51 -15.66
N LEU A 29 14.10 8.85 -15.61
CA LEU A 29 13.03 7.88 -15.46
C LEU A 29 12.67 7.29 -16.83
N PRO A 30 12.77 5.96 -17.00
CA PRO A 30 12.22 5.30 -18.19
C PRO A 30 10.72 5.54 -18.33
N ASP A 31 10.20 5.54 -19.56
CA ASP A 31 8.79 5.79 -19.85
C ASP A 31 7.87 4.79 -19.10
N GLU A 32 8.27 3.53 -18.97
CA GLU A 32 7.54 2.50 -18.23
C GLU A 32 7.48 2.75 -16.71
N VAL A 33 8.47 3.46 -16.16
CA VAL A 33 8.52 3.87 -14.75
C VAL A 33 7.55 5.03 -14.52
N VAL A 34 7.52 6.00 -15.45
CA VAL A 34 6.55 7.09 -15.45
C VAL A 34 5.11 6.55 -15.60
N ALA A 35 4.90 5.56 -16.48
CA ALA A 35 3.62 4.90 -16.63
C ALA A 35 3.19 4.17 -15.34
N SER A 36 4.09 3.43 -14.70
CA SER A 36 3.86 2.78 -13.41
C SER A 36 3.48 3.79 -12.32
N ALA A 37 4.16 4.94 -12.27
CA ALA A 37 3.85 6.01 -11.32
C ALA A 37 2.42 6.56 -11.49
N ARG A 38 1.95 6.72 -12.73
CA ARG A 38 0.58 7.16 -13.01
C ARG A 38 -0.46 6.11 -12.65
N ARG A 39 -0.17 4.83 -12.91
CA ARG A 39 -1.03 3.71 -12.49
C ARG A 39 -1.18 3.66 -10.97
N SER A 40 -0.06 3.74 -10.25
CA SER A 40 -0.04 3.85 -8.78
C SER A 40 -0.81 5.07 -8.28
N LEU A 41 -0.61 6.24 -8.89
CA LEU A 41 -1.32 7.46 -8.50
C LEU A 41 -2.85 7.31 -8.69
N LEU A 42 -3.29 6.77 -9.83
CA LEU A 42 -4.71 6.53 -10.12
C LEU A 42 -5.32 5.54 -9.12
N ASP A 43 -4.62 4.45 -8.84
CA ASP A 43 -5.05 3.42 -7.89
C ASP A 43 -5.21 4.00 -6.47
N LEU A 44 -4.16 4.66 -5.96
CA LEU A 44 -4.14 5.26 -4.64
C LEU A 44 -5.26 6.29 -4.45
N ILE A 45 -5.53 7.12 -5.45
CA ILE A 45 -6.59 8.13 -5.38
C ILE A 45 -7.99 7.50 -5.42
N GLY A 46 -8.19 6.46 -6.23
CA GLY A 46 -9.45 5.71 -6.25
C GLY A 46 -9.73 5.07 -4.88
N VAL A 47 -8.71 4.42 -4.32
CA VAL A 47 -8.77 3.79 -2.99
C VAL A 47 -8.97 4.84 -1.89
N ALA A 48 -8.29 5.99 -1.95
CA ALA A 48 -8.49 7.11 -1.03
C ALA A 48 -9.93 7.62 -1.05
N ALA A 49 -10.54 7.74 -2.24
CA ALA A 49 -11.90 8.24 -2.38
C ALA A 49 -12.88 7.32 -1.66
N ALA A 50 -12.85 6.01 -1.93
CA ALA A 50 -13.71 5.06 -1.23
C ALA A 50 -13.35 4.92 0.27
N GLY A 51 -12.06 4.93 0.60
CA GLY A 51 -11.54 4.90 1.98
C GLY A 51 -11.98 6.10 2.83
N SER A 52 -12.19 7.28 2.22
CA SER A 52 -12.64 8.50 2.92
C SER A 52 -13.99 8.35 3.63
N ARG A 53 -14.80 7.36 3.22
CA ARG A 53 -16.10 7.06 3.82
C ARG A 53 -16.03 6.11 5.03
N THR A 54 -14.86 5.59 5.34
CA THR A 54 -14.68 4.65 6.45
C THR A 54 -14.65 5.37 7.81
N LYS A 55 -15.02 4.65 8.87
CA LYS A 55 -14.90 5.13 10.25
C LYS A 55 -13.43 5.39 10.64
N ALA A 56 -12.51 4.55 10.17
CA ALA A 56 -11.08 4.70 10.41
C ALA A 56 -10.54 6.04 9.85
N ALA A 57 -10.87 6.36 8.59
CA ALA A 57 -10.48 7.62 7.97
C ALA A 57 -11.06 8.83 8.71
N ALA A 58 -12.34 8.79 9.10
CA ALA A 58 -12.97 9.87 9.85
C ALA A 58 -12.28 10.16 11.20
N ILE A 59 -11.93 9.11 11.95
CA ILE A 59 -11.20 9.22 13.23
C ILE A 59 -9.79 9.78 13.00
N ALA A 60 -9.05 9.23 12.03
CA ALA A 60 -7.69 9.66 11.74
C ALA A 60 -7.62 11.14 11.29
N SER A 61 -8.52 11.57 10.40
CA SER A 61 -8.60 12.96 9.95
C SER A 61 -9.01 13.91 11.07
N ALA A 62 -9.93 13.52 11.94
CA ALA A 62 -10.28 14.32 13.12
C ALA A 62 -9.12 14.44 14.12
N TYR A 63 -8.39 13.35 14.36
CA TYR A 63 -7.18 13.36 15.19
C TYR A 63 -6.11 14.28 14.61
N ALA A 64 -5.80 14.16 13.32
CA ALA A 64 -4.82 15.02 12.66
C ALA A 64 -5.22 16.51 12.71
N ALA A 65 -6.49 16.81 12.44
CA ALA A 65 -7.00 18.18 12.42
C ALA A 65 -7.08 18.82 13.81
N THR A 66 -7.02 18.05 14.90
CA THR A 66 -7.16 18.60 16.27
C THR A 66 -5.91 18.45 17.13
N GLN A 67 -5.15 17.37 16.97
CA GLN A 67 -4.00 17.02 17.81
C GLN A 67 -2.65 17.19 17.10
N LEU A 68 -2.63 17.21 15.76
CA LEU A 68 -1.39 17.29 14.96
C LEU A 68 -1.31 18.56 14.11
N ARG A 69 -1.97 19.65 14.52
CA ARG A 69 -1.94 20.93 13.79
C ARG A 69 -0.57 21.58 13.87
N GLY A 70 -0.11 22.16 12.76
CA GLY A 70 1.08 23.00 12.74
C GLY A 70 0.76 24.43 13.16
N SER A 71 1.66 25.07 13.90
CA SER A 71 1.55 26.50 14.24
C SER A 71 1.79 27.37 13.00
N ASP A 72 2.88 27.09 12.28
CA ASP A 72 3.43 28.01 11.27
C ASP A 72 3.44 27.42 9.85
N CYS A 73 3.42 26.08 9.73
CA CYS A 73 3.31 25.38 8.45
C CYS A 73 2.15 24.39 8.48
N ASN A 74 1.26 24.51 7.50
CA ASN A 74 0.06 23.69 7.39
C ASN A 74 -0.14 23.15 5.99
N ALA A 75 -0.77 21.98 5.89
CA ALA A 75 -1.25 21.39 4.65
C ALA A 75 -2.68 20.86 4.85
N ARG A 76 -3.42 20.77 3.74
CA ARG A 76 -4.78 20.23 3.72
C ARG A 76 -4.74 18.70 3.74
N ILE A 77 -5.72 18.12 4.43
CA ILE A 77 -5.92 16.68 4.49
C ILE A 77 -6.61 16.21 3.20
N LEU A 78 -6.06 15.16 2.57
CA LEU A 78 -6.59 14.50 1.37
C LEU A 78 -8.09 14.22 1.51
N PHE A 79 -8.88 14.74 0.56
CA PHE A 79 -10.33 14.58 0.46
C PHE A 79 -11.17 15.09 1.65
N ASP A 80 -10.53 15.76 2.62
CA ASP A 80 -11.20 16.36 3.77
C ASP A 80 -11.16 17.90 3.70
N GLY A 81 -10.02 18.46 3.31
CA GLY A 81 -9.81 19.90 3.11
C GLY A 81 -9.55 20.70 4.40
N ARG A 82 -9.77 20.14 5.59
CA ARG A 82 -9.27 20.74 6.84
C ARG A 82 -7.74 20.74 6.84
N HIS A 83 -7.16 21.67 7.60
CA HIS A 83 -5.71 21.83 7.70
C HIS A 83 -5.14 21.11 8.93
N SER A 84 -3.93 20.58 8.78
CA SER A 84 -3.09 20.00 9.84
C SER A 84 -1.63 20.39 9.58
N GLY A 85 -0.72 20.07 10.50
CA GLY A 85 0.72 20.15 10.20
C GLY A 85 1.10 19.11 9.14
N LEU A 86 2.28 19.24 8.53
CA LEU A 86 2.71 18.36 7.43
C LEU A 86 2.60 16.86 7.79
N ALA A 87 3.19 16.46 8.92
CA ALA A 87 3.15 15.09 9.42
C ALA A 87 1.74 14.63 9.80
N GLY A 88 0.85 15.55 10.21
CA GLY A 88 -0.55 15.26 10.51
C GLY A 88 -1.41 15.05 9.26
N ALA A 89 -1.21 15.88 8.23
CA ALA A 89 -1.88 15.74 6.93
C ALA A 89 -1.47 14.44 6.25
N ALA A 90 -0.17 14.09 6.29
CA ALA A 90 0.34 12.82 5.78
C ALA A 90 -0.24 11.62 6.55
N PHE A 91 -0.28 11.68 7.89
CA PHE A 91 -0.91 10.65 8.73
C PHE A 91 -2.37 10.38 8.33
N ALA A 92 -3.17 11.43 8.21
CA ALA A 92 -4.59 11.30 7.90
C ALA A 92 -4.82 10.78 6.48
N GLY A 93 -4.08 11.29 5.48
CA GLY A 93 -4.20 10.83 4.10
C GLY A 93 -3.78 9.36 3.94
N ALA A 94 -2.70 8.95 4.62
CA ALA A 94 -2.22 7.56 4.56
C ALA A 94 -3.19 6.61 5.27
N SER A 95 -3.73 7.02 6.43
CA SER A 95 -4.79 6.27 7.10
C SER A 95 -6.06 6.16 6.25
N THR A 96 -6.36 7.18 5.44
CA THR A 96 -7.51 7.19 4.53
C THR A 96 -7.35 6.18 3.39
N ILE A 97 -6.16 6.10 2.80
CA ILE A 97 -5.86 5.11 1.75
C ILE A 97 -5.86 3.69 2.34
N ASP A 98 -5.20 3.49 3.48
CA ASP A 98 -5.03 2.17 4.14
C ASP A 98 -6.37 1.60 4.66
N ALA A 99 -7.34 2.45 4.97
CA ALA A 99 -8.62 2.04 5.55
C ALA A 99 -9.42 1.06 4.68
N LEU A 100 -9.27 1.11 3.35
CA LEU A 100 -9.98 0.22 2.44
C LEU A 100 -9.18 -1.04 2.07
N ASP A 101 -7.88 -1.08 2.35
CA ASP A 101 -7.00 -2.22 2.02
C ASP A 101 -7.04 -2.63 0.53
N GLY A 102 -7.26 -1.65 -0.35
CA GLY A 102 -7.43 -1.87 -1.79
C GLY A 102 -6.31 -1.36 -2.67
N HIS A 103 -5.25 -0.79 -2.12
CA HIS A 103 -4.15 -0.18 -2.86
C HIS A 103 -3.09 -1.17 -3.32
N ASP A 104 -2.19 -0.70 -4.18
CA ASP A 104 -1.00 -1.39 -4.66
C ASP A 104 -0.05 -1.83 -3.53
N GLY A 105 0.81 -2.80 -3.82
CA GLY A 105 1.83 -3.29 -2.89
C GLY A 105 2.89 -4.15 -3.57
N HIS A 106 3.87 -4.63 -2.79
CA HIS A 106 5.03 -5.35 -3.33
C HIS A 106 5.17 -6.75 -2.72
N VAL A 107 5.42 -7.75 -3.58
CA VAL A 107 5.45 -9.18 -3.21
C VAL A 107 6.45 -9.46 -2.08
N LEU A 108 7.66 -8.92 -2.19
CA LEU A 108 8.75 -9.22 -1.25
C LEU A 108 8.65 -8.47 0.08
N THR A 109 8.12 -7.24 0.07
CA THR A 109 7.86 -6.49 1.32
C THR A 109 6.56 -6.96 1.97
N LYS A 110 5.72 -7.70 1.24
CA LYS A 110 4.40 -8.15 1.66
C LYS A 110 3.49 -6.97 2.12
N GLY A 111 3.82 -5.74 1.70
CA GLY A 111 3.18 -4.51 2.16
C GLY A 111 3.17 -3.41 1.08
N HIS A 112 3.07 -2.15 1.50
CA HIS A 112 2.53 -1.06 0.70
C HIS A 112 3.32 0.25 0.84
N ALA A 113 3.95 0.70 -0.24
CA ALA A 113 4.73 1.95 -0.25
C ALA A 113 3.84 3.17 -0.50
N GLY A 114 3.09 3.14 -1.61
CA GLY A 114 2.32 4.29 -2.12
C GLY A 114 1.37 4.93 -1.14
N VAL A 115 0.74 4.09 -0.30
CA VAL A 115 -0.19 4.48 0.77
C VAL A 115 0.36 5.58 1.69
N ALA A 116 1.67 5.60 1.96
CA ALA A 116 2.32 6.61 2.78
C ALA A 116 3.00 7.71 1.96
N ILE A 117 3.61 7.34 0.82
CA ILE A 117 4.37 8.27 -0.02
C ILE A 117 3.47 9.35 -0.62
N LEU A 118 2.31 8.99 -1.18
CA LEU A 118 1.43 9.96 -1.82
C LEU A 118 0.93 11.02 -0.82
N PRO A 119 0.37 10.69 0.34
CA PRO A 119 -0.05 11.68 1.33
C PRO A 119 1.08 12.55 1.86
N ALA A 120 2.27 11.99 2.07
CA ALA A 120 3.44 12.76 2.49
C ALA A 120 3.85 13.79 1.42
N LEU A 121 3.89 13.37 0.15
CA LEU A 121 4.16 14.25 -0.97
C LEU A 121 3.07 15.33 -1.11
N LEU A 122 1.78 14.96 -1.02
CA LEU A 122 0.67 15.92 -1.05
C LEU A 122 0.80 16.98 0.05
N ALA A 123 1.17 16.58 1.26
CA ALA A 123 1.37 17.51 2.36
C ALA A 123 2.54 18.48 2.07
N LEU A 124 3.65 17.99 1.51
CA LEU A 124 4.81 18.82 1.17
C LEU A 124 4.54 19.80 0.02
N VAL A 125 3.75 19.41 -0.98
CA VAL A 125 3.44 20.28 -2.13
C VAL A 125 2.32 21.28 -1.83
N ASP A 126 1.43 20.97 -0.89
CA ASP A 126 0.36 21.87 -0.42
C ASP A 126 0.78 22.75 0.76
N ALA A 127 2.00 22.57 1.27
CA ALA A 127 2.50 23.30 2.43
C ALA A 127 2.33 24.82 2.27
N THR A 128 1.75 25.45 3.29
CA THR A 128 1.57 26.90 3.40
C THR A 128 2.20 27.39 4.69
N GLY A 129 3.04 28.44 4.61
CA GLY A 129 3.72 29.03 5.78
C GLY A 129 4.96 29.86 5.43
N PRO A 130 5.49 30.68 6.36
CA PRO A 130 6.74 31.43 6.17
C PRO A 130 7.96 30.48 6.07
N GLY A 131 8.86 30.71 5.12
CA GLY A 131 10.13 29.97 5.00
C GLY A 131 10.04 28.61 4.28
N GLU A 132 8.86 28.21 3.81
CA GLU A 132 8.62 26.90 3.19
C GLU A 132 7.92 26.98 1.83
N ALA A 133 8.49 27.76 0.91
CA ALA A 133 8.35 27.43 -0.49
C ALA A 133 9.58 26.63 -0.90
N ALA A 134 9.52 25.31 -0.73
CA ALA A 134 10.24 24.45 -1.65
C ALA A 134 9.87 24.92 -3.08
N ALA A 135 10.85 24.97 -3.99
CA ALA A 135 10.63 25.50 -5.35
C ALA A 135 9.31 24.95 -5.95
N PRO A 136 8.54 25.75 -6.72
CA PRO A 136 7.30 25.31 -7.33
C PRO A 136 7.44 23.91 -7.92
N VAL A 137 6.49 23.03 -7.61
CA VAL A 137 6.49 21.66 -8.09
C VAL A 137 5.64 21.62 -9.34
N ASP A 138 6.24 21.20 -10.45
CA ASP A 138 5.49 20.81 -11.65
C ASP A 138 5.15 19.32 -11.59
N GLY A 139 4.41 18.82 -12.58
CA GLY A 139 4.03 17.41 -12.59
C GLY A 139 5.20 16.44 -12.81
N ARG A 140 6.29 16.87 -13.45
CA ARG A 140 7.48 16.04 -13.66
C ARG A 140 8.19 15.81 -12.33
N GLU A 141 8.40 16.86 -11.55
CA GLU A 141 8.99 16.76 -10.21
C GLU A 141 8.07 15.99 -9.24
N PHE A 142 6.75 16.15 -9.36
CA PHE A 142 5.79 15.35 -8.57
C PHE A 142 5.93 13.84 -8.85
N LEU A 143 5.96 13.44 -10.13
CA LEU A 143 6.15 12.04 -10.51
C LEU A 143 7.53 11.52 -10.09
N THR A 144 8.57 12.35 -10.21
CA THR A 144 9.93 12.01 -9.75
C THR A 144 9.97 11.75 -8.25
N CYS A 145 9.32 12.61 -7.44
CA CYS A 145 9.21 12.41 -6.00
C CYS A 145 8.41 11.15 -5.64
N LEU A 146 7.32 10.88 -6.36
CA LEU A 146 6.53 9.67 -6.15
C LEU A 146 7.38 8.43 -6.39
N VAL A 147 8.06 8.35 -7.55
CA VAL A 147 8.96 7.24 -7.90
C VAL A 147 10.08 7.09 -6.89
N LEU A 148 10.73 8.20 -6.49
CA LEU A 148 11.77 8.20 -5.45
C LEU A 148 11.27 7.57 -4.14
N GLY A 149 10.09 7.99 -3.68
CA GLY A 149 9.51 7.46 -2.44
C GLY A 149 9.25 5.95 -2.52
N TYR A 150 8.69 5.47 -3.65
CA TYR A 150 8.51 4.03 -3.89
C TYR A 150 9.84 3.27 -3.88
N GLU A 151 10.86 3.83 -4.55
CA GLU A 151 12.16 3.20 -4.70
C GLU A 151 12.85 3.00 -3.35
N ILE A 152 12.92 4.06 -2.54
CA ILE A 152 13.53 4.02 -1.20
C ILE A 152 12.74 3.11 -0.26
N ALA A 153 11.42 3.31 -0.17
CA ALA A 153 10.58 2.54 0.75
C ALA A 153 10.61 1.05 0.44
N THR A 154 10.45 0.66 -0.83
CA THR A 154 10.38 -0.75 -1.22
C THR A 154 11.71 -1.46 -0.95
N ARG A 155 12.85 -0.82 -1.27
CA ARG A 155 14.18 -1.38 -0.99
C ARG A 155 14.44 -1.53 0.51
N ALA A 156 14.11 -0.51 1.30
CA ALA A 156 14.22 -0.58 2.75
C ALA A 156 13.33 -1.70 3.33
N GLY A 157 12.12 -1.88 2.81
CA GLY A 157 11.23 -2.96 3.21
C GLY A 157 11.77 -4.35 2.86
N ILE A 158 12.34 -4.53 1.67
CA ILE A 158 12.97 -5.79 1.26
C ILE A 158 14.15 -6.09 2.20
N ALA A 159 15.02 -5.10 2.42
CA ALA A 159 16.16 -5.24 3.33
C ALA A 159 15.72 -5.58 4.76
N LEU A 160 14.69 -4.89 5.29
CA LEU A 160 14.17 -5.14 6.62
C LEU A 160 13.70 -6.59 6.76
N HIS A 161 12.80 -7.05 5.89
CA HIS A 161 12.23 -8.39 6.00
C HIS A 161 13.20 -9.52 5.66
N ALA A 162 14.29 -9.24 4.95
CA ALA A 162 15.35 -10.21 4.70
C ALA A 162 16.33 -10.35 5.87
N THR A 163 16.37 -9.36 6.78
CA THR A 163 17.42 -9.27 7.81
C THR A 163 16.93 -9.46 9.24
N VAL A 164 15.60 -9.52 9.45
CA VAL A 164 15.00 -9.75 10.76
C VAL A 164 13.91 -10.83 10.68
N PRO A 165 13.71 -11.62 11.76
CA PRO A 165 12.70 -12.68 11.77
C PRO A 165 11.27 -12.13 11.88
N ASP A 166 11.11 -10.97 12.51
CA ASP A 166 9.81 -10.35 12.73
C ASP A 166 9.25 -9.77 11.44
N TYR A 167 7.99 -10.08 11.16
CA TYR A 167 7.28 -9.46 10.06
C TYR A 167 6.69 -8.11 10.50
N HIS A 168 7.39 -7.05 10.12
CA HIS A 168 7.05 -5.66 10.41
C HIS A 168 6.02 -5.10 9.42
N CYS A 169 5.14 -4.24 9.90
CA CYS A 169 4.16 -3.52 9.09
C CYS A 169 4.83 -2.51 8.13
N SER A 170 4.09 -2.07 7.12
CA SER A 170 4.58 -1.13 6.10
C SER A 170 5.11 0.17 6.68
N GLY A 171 4.49 0.65 7.75
CA GLY A 171 4.90 1.86 8.47
C GLY A 171 6.39 1.90 8.84
N ALA A 172 6.99 0.74 9.15
CA ALA A 172 8.40 0.65 9.56
C ALA A 172 9.39 1.14 8.49
N TRP A 173 9.09 0.85 7.23
CA TRP A 173 10.01 1.10 6.10
C TRP A 173 9.50 2.19 5.15
N ASN A 174 8.19 2.44 5.08
CA ASN A 174 7.67 3.56 4.30
C ASN A 174 8.04 4.93 4.92
N ALA A 175 8.35 4.97 6.23
CA ALA A 175 8.90 6.15 6.89
C ALA A 175 10.19 6.65 6.22
N LEU A 176 11.07 5.74 5.78
CA LEU A 176 12.30 6.12 5.08
C LEU A 176 11.99 6.75 3.71
N GLY A 177 11.01 6.22 2.98
CA GLY A 177 10.59 6.79 1.70
C GLY A 177 9.97 8.18 1.87
N CYS A 178 9.12 8.38 2.88
CA CYS A 178 8.57 9.69 3.21
C CYS A 178 9.66 10.70 3.61
N ALA A 179 10.64 10.27 4.42
CA ALA A 179 11.78 11.10 4.80
C ALA A 179 12.67 11.45 3.59
N ALA A 180 12.88 10.52 2.66
CA ALA A 180 13.63 10.77 1.42
C ALA A 180 12.93 11.80 0.51
N VAL A 181 11.61 11.68 0.34
CA VAL A 181 10.82 12.67 -0.41
C VAL A 181 10.90 14.04 0.26
N ALA A 182 10.74 14.12 1.58
CA ALA A 182 10.90 15.36 2.32
C ALA A 182 12.31 15.95 2.19
N ALA A 183 13.36 15.12 2.31
CA ALA A 183 14.74 15.55 2.15
C ALA A 183 15.01 16.17 0.78
N ARG A 184 14.48 15.55 -0.30
CA ARG A 184 14.54 16.11 -1.65
C ARG A 184 13.80 17.45 -1.72
N ARG A 185 12.54 17.48 -1.26
CA ARG A 185 11.69 18.68 -1.35
C ARG A 185 12.24 19.86 -0.54
N LEU A 186 12.88 19.58 0.59
CA LEU A 186 13.50 20.59 1.45
C LEU A 186 14.96 20.90 1.07
N GLY A 187 15.48 20.29 0.01
CA GLY A 187 16.81 20.59 -0.53
C GLY A 187 17.96 20.18 0.39
N PHE A 188 17.83 19.08 1.13
CA PHE A 188 18.86 18.61 2.05
C PHE A 188 20.15 18.21 1.31
N ASP A 189 21.28 18.41 2.00
CA ASP A 189 22.55 17.83 1.60
C ASP A 189 22.63 16.35 1.99
N ALA A 190 23.77 15.72 1.70
CA ALA A 190 23.98 14.30 1.96
C ALA A 190 23.95 13.97 3.47
N ALA A 191 24.47 14.85 4.33
CA ALA A 191 24.56 14.62 5.77
C ALA A 191 23.17 14.74 6.42
N THR A 192 22.41 15.78 6.09
CA THR A 192 21.05 15.96 6.61
C THR A 192 20.10 14.87 6.07
N THR A 193 20.25 14.46 4.80
CA THR A 193 19.48 13.34 4.24
C THR A 193 19.75 12.04 5.01
N ARG A 194 21.02 11.73 5.27
CA ARG A 194 21.42 10.57 6.07
C ARG A 194 20.79 10.60 7.47
N HIS A 195 20.86 11.74 8.17
CA HIS A 195 20.23 11.87 9.48
C HIS A 195 18.72 11.68 9.42
N ALA A 196 18.02 12.26 8.44
CA ALA A 196 16.58 12.09 8.27
C ALA A 196 16.19 10.61 8.10
N LEU A 197 16.90 9.87 7.24
CA LEU A 197 16.68 8.43 7.03
C LEU A 197 16.92 7.63 8.31
N GLY A 198 17.99 7.95 9.02
CA GLY A 198 18.34 7.34 10.30
C GLY A 198 17.28 7.52 11.39
N VAL A 199 16.80 8.75 11.57
CA VAL A 199 15.71 9.06 12.50
C VAL A 199 14.42 8.34 12.09
N ALA A 200 14.10 8.34 10.79
CA ALA A 200 12.89 7.72 10.27
C ALA A 200 12.86 6.21 10.50
N GLU A 201 13.98 5.51 10.28
CA GLU A 201 14.06 4.07 10.56
C GLU A 201 14.03 3.80 12.07
N TYR A 202 14.79 4.57 12.85
CA TYR A 202 14.90 4.33 14.30
C TYR A 202 13.55 4.46 15.02
N PHE A 203 12.75 5.46 14.66
CA PHE A 203 11.42 5.69 15.24
C PHE A 203 10.27 5.10 14.41
N GLY A 204 10.57 4.48 13.26
CA GLY A 204 9.57 3.85 12.41
C GLY A 204 8.72 2.84 13.19
N PRO A 205 7.39 2.82 13.00
CA PRO A 205 6.53 1.91 13.75
C PRO A 205 6.86 0.47 13.36
N ARG A 206 7.36 -0.31 14.32
CA ARG A 206 7.70 -1.72 14.05
C ARG A 206 6.48 -2.57 13.67
N GLY A 207 5.34 -2.30 14.31
CA GLY A 207 4.05 -2.98 14.14
C GLY A 207 4.13 -4.42 13.64
N GLN A 208 4.25 -5.42 14.54
CA GLN A 208 4.26 -6.83 14.13
C GLN A 208 2.93 -7.19 13.46
N ILE A 209 2.92 -7.29 12.12
CA ILE A 209 1.69 -7.27 11.32
C ILE A 209 0.79 -8.48 11.58
N LEU A 210 1.38 -9.62 11.97
CA LEU A 210 0.63 -10.82 12.31
C LEU A 210 -0.34 -10.59 13.48
N ARG A 211 -0.08 -9.64 14.38
CA ARG A 211 -1.04 -9.25 15.44
C ARG A 211 -2.34 -8.67 14.86
N ALA A 212 -2.24 -7.89 13.78
CA ALA A 212 -3.40 -7.35 13.09
C ALA A 212 -4.04 -8.42 12.17
N CYS A 213 -3.27 -9.39 11.68
CA CYS A 213 -3.83 -10.57 11.01
C CYS A 213 -4.67 -11.41 11.97
N ASP A 214 -4.18 -11.66 13.18
CA ASP A 214 -4.89 -12.43 14.20
C ASP A 214 -6.11 -11.68 14.75
N SER A 215 -5.93 -10.38 15.05
CA SER A 215 -6.97 -9.50 15.60
C SER A 215 -7.10 -8.23 14.75
N PRO A 216 -7.88 -8.27 13.66
CA PRO A 216 -8.03 -7.13 12.75
C PRO A 216 -8.60 -5.88 13.44
N THR A 217 -7.93 -4.76 13.26
CA THR A 217 -8.35 -3.46 13.82
C THR A 217 -7.94 -2.31 12.90
N MET A 218 -8.36 -1.09 13.24
CA MET A 218 -8.05 0.13 12.48
C MET A 218 -6.56 0.48 12.43
N VAL A 219 -5.68 -0.23 13.16
CA VAL A 219 -4.22 -0.03 13.08
C VAL A 219 -3.66 -0.44 11.71
N LYS A 220 -4.34 -1.35 11.01
CA LYS A 220 -4.00 -1.80 9.65
C LYS A 220 -2.50 -2.12 9.52
N ASP A 221 -1.84 -1.56 8.51
CA ASP A 221 -0.43 -1.77 8.22
C ASP A 221 0.47 -0.64 8.79
N GLY A 222 -0.06 0.15 9.72
CA GLY A 222 0.66 1.24 10.38
C GLY A 222 1.10 2.36 9.43
N SER A 223 0.56 2.41 8.21
CA SER A 223 1.01 3.31 7.13
C SER A 223 0.84 4.78 7.48
N GLY A 224 -0.24 5.12 8.18
CA GLY A 224 -0.48 6.46 8.73
C GLY A 224 0.68 6.95 9.60
N TRP A 225 1.13 6.10 10.54
CA TRP A 225 2.24 6.44 11.43
C TRP A 225 3.59 6.45 10.73
N GLY A 226 3.82 5.58 9.75
CA GLY A 226 5.03 5.65 8.94
C GLY A 226 5.13 6.95 8.15
N ALA A 227 4.03 7.42 7.55
CA ALA A 227 3.97 8.72 6.88
C ALA A 227 4.24 9.88 7.86
N HIS A 228 3.65 9.82 9.05
CA HIS A 228 3.89 10.80 10.12
C HIS A 228 5.37 10.85 10.52
N VAL A 229 5.94 9.71 10.87
CA VAL A 229 7.32 9.58 11.36
C VAL A 229 8.31 10.03 10.29
N GLY A 230 8.11 9.65 9.02
CA GLY A 230 9.00 10.06 7.94
C GLY A 230 9.09 11.58 7.76
N LEU A 231 7.95 12.28 7.78
CA LEU A 231 7.95 13.75 7.72
C LEU A 231 8.51 14.38 8.99
N ALA A 232 8.15 13.87 10.16
CA ALA A 232 8.70 14.37 11.43
C ALA A 232 10.23 14.19 11.49
N ALA A 233 10.75 13.06 11.02
CA ALA A 233 12.18 12.78 10.95
C ALA A 233 12.94 13.76 10.06
N ALA A 234 12.39 14.08 8.88
CA ALA A 234 12.97 15.07 7.99
C ALA A 234 12.97 16.48 8.60
N LEU A 235 11.86 16.89 9.23
CA LEU A 235 11.77 18.19 9.90
C LEU A 235 12.73 18.30 11.09
N LEU A 236 12.87 17.23 11.87
CA LEU A 236 13.88 17.14 12.94
C LEU A 236 15.30 17.30 12.39
N ALA A 237 15.64 16.56 11.32
CA ALA A 237 16.95 16.63 10.69
C ALA A 237 17.26 18.02 10.10
N ARG A 238 16.27 18.67 9.48
CA ARG A 238 16.38 20.07 9.02
C ARG A 238 16.84 20.99 10.14
N ASP A 239 16.30 20.79 11.34
CA ASP A 239 16.55 21.62 12.51
C ASP A 239 17.80 21.18 13.29
N GLY A 240 18.59 20.25 12.73
CA GLY A 240 19.87 19.80 13.26
C GLY A 240 19.81 18.56 14.17
N PHE A 241 18.66 17.89 14.27
CA PHE A 241 18.56 16.62 14.99
C PHE A 241 19.36 15.53 14.25
N THR A 242 20.20 14.79 14.98
CA THR A 242 21.06 13.76 14.39
C THR A 242 20.42 12.37 14.49
N GLY A 243 20.44 11.63 13.39
CA GLY A 243 20.01 10.23 13.32
C GLY A 243 21.16 9.24 13.39
N ALA A 244 20.92 8.09 14.02
CA ALA A 244 21.78 6.91 13.91
C ALA A 244 21.75 6.37 12.46
N PRO A 245 22.78 5.63 12.00
CA PRO A 245 22.77 5.02 10.66
C PRO A 245 21.51 4.17 10.42
N ALA A 246 20.89 4.32 9.25
CA ALA A 246 19.75 3.48 8.90
C ALA A 246 20.26 2.07 8.52
N LEU A 247 19.98 1.05 9.33
CA LEU A 247 20.47 -0.32 9.16
C LEU A 247 20.05 -0.95 7.83
N THR A 248 18.82 -0.71 7.40
CA THR A 248 18.26 -1.21 6.12
C THR A 248 18.84 -0.53 4.88
N VAL A 249 19.64 0.54 5.07
CA VAL A 249 20.32 1.27 4.00
C VAL A 249 21.82 1.05 4.07
N GLU A 250 22.40 1.10 5.26
CA GLU A 250 23.84 1.33 5.45
C GLU A 250 24.61 0.13 6.01
N ARG A 251 23.93 -0.87 6.57
CA ARG A 251 24.62 -2.06 7.09
C ARG A 251 25.15 -2.88 5.92
N ASP A 252 26.27 -3.57 6.12
CA ASP A 252 26.95 -4.32 5.04
C ASP A 252 26.04 -5.33 4.33
N ASP A 253 25.16 -6.01 5.07
CA ASP A 253 24.21 -6.98 4.51
C ASP A 253 22.96 -6.34 3.87
N ALA A 254 22.81 -5.02 3.97
CA ALA A 254 21.80 -4.27 3.22
C ALA A 254 22.26 -3.98 1.78
N GLY A 255 23.57 -3.86 1.54
CA GLY A 255 24.17 -3.50 0.25
C GLY A 255 23.59 -4.22 -0.97
N PRO A 256 23.37 -5.55 -0.95
CA PRO A 256 22.77 -6.28 -2.06
C PRO A 256 21.41 -5.73 -2.52
N PHE A 257 20.58 -5.24 -1.59
CA PHE A 257 19.23 -4.72 -1.88
C PHE A 257 19.24 -3.32 -2.51
N TRP A 258 20.40 -2.66 -2.54
CA TRP A 258 20.60 -1.33 -3.12
C TRP A 258 21.53 -1.33 -4.33
N SER A 259 22.16 -2.46 -4.65
CA SER A 259 23.19 -2.59 -5.69
C SER A 259 22.76 -2.17 -7.10
N ASP A 260 21.46 -2.21 -7.39
CA ASP A 260 20.86 -1.82 -8.67
C ASP A 260 20.04 -0.51 -8.59
N LEU A 261 20.26 0.33 -7.56
CA LEU A 261 19.58 1.62 -7.38
C LEU A 261 19.71 2.52 -8.61
N GLY A 262 18.59 3.02 -9.13
CA GLY A 262 18.53 3.85 -10.32
C GLY A 262 18.66 3.09 -11.65
N THR A 263 18.77 1.75 -11.62
CA THR A 263 18.78 0.89 -12.82
C THR A 263 17.61 -0.07 -12.86
N ARG A 264 17.24 -0.68 -11.72
CA ARG A 264 16.05 -1.49 -11.56
C ARG A 264 15.05 -0.77 -10.67
N TRP A 265 13.90 -0.42 -11.23
CA TRP A 265 12.89 0.40 -10.55
C TRP A 265 11.81 -0.47 -9.90
N ARG A 266 11.70 -0.41 -8.57
CA ARG A 266 10.78 -1.24 -7.77
C ARG A 266 9.30 -0.86 -7.94
N ILE A 267 9.02 0.34 -8.43
CA ILE A 267 7.64 0.76 -8.74
C ILE A 267 7.02 -0.05 -9.89
N GLY A 268 7.83 -0.57 -10.83
CA GLY A 268 7.34 -1.46 -11.89
C GLY A 268 7.02 -2.87 -11.41
N GLU A 269 7.35 -3.20 -10.16
CA GLU A 269 7.18 -4.52 -9.55
C GLU A 269 5.98 -4.58 -8.59
N GLN A 270 5.20 -3.49 -8.52
CA GLN A 270 4.01 -3.45 -7.68
C GLN A 270 2.90 -4.33 -8.25
N TYR A 271 2.20 -5.05 -7.38
CA TYR A 271 0.89 -5.58 -7.70
C TYR A 271 -0.19 -4.55 -7.44
N PHE A 272 -1.29 -4.63 -8.19
CA PHE A 272 -2.51 -3.88 -7.94
C PHE A 272 -3.60 -4.82 -7.45
N LYS A 273 -4.17 -4.57 -6.26
CA LYS A 273 -5.22 -5.42 -5.71
C LYS A 273 -6.49 -5.34 -6.57
N ALA A 274 -7.03 -6.48 -6.99
CA ALA A 274 -8.32 -6.53 -7.68
C ALA A 274 -9.49 -6.30 -6.71
N TYR A 275 -9.30 -6.69 -5.44
CA TYR A 275 -10.32 -6.65 -4.39
C TYR A 275 -9.81 -5.86 -3.18
N PRO A 276 -10.67 -5.08 -2.48
CA PRO A 276 -10.29 -4.29 -1.30
C PRO A 276 -10.23 -5.15 -0.03
N VAL A 277 -9.41 -6.19 -0.05
CA VAL A 277 -9.16 -7.12 1.06
C VAL A 277 -7.69 -7.49 1.11
N CYS A 278 -7.28 -8.19 2.17
CA CYS A 278 -5.89 -8.59 2.35
C CYS A 278 -5.42 -9.37 1.12
N ARG A 279 -4.19 -9.11 0.67
CA ARG A 279 -3.62 -9.74 -0.53
C ARG A 279 -3.65 -11.27 -0.43
N TRP A 280 -3.65 -11.82 0.78
CA TRP A 280 -3.61 -13.27 1.05
C TRP A 280 -4.96 -13.95 0.83
N ALA A 281 -6.08 -13.22 0.88
CA ALA A 281 -7.40 -13.76 0.59
C ALA A 281 -7.69 -13.88 -0.91
N GLN A 282 -7.02 -13.06 -1.74
CA GLN A 282 -7.36 -12.93 -3.16
C GLN A 282 -7.17 -14.20 -4.00
N PRO A 283 -6.14 -15.05 -3.80
CA PRO A 283 -6.04 -16.32 -4.51
C PRO A 283 -7.25 -17.24 -4.29
N ALA A 284 -7.82 -17.25 -3.07
CA ALA A 284 -8.99 -18.06 -2.77
C ALA A 284 -10.27 -17.49 -3.42
N ILE A 285 -10.37 -16.16 -3.55
CA ILE A 285 -11.45 -15.51 -4.29
C ILE A 285 -11.42 -15.92 -5.76
N GLU A 286 -10.26 -15.87 -6.42
CA GLU A 286 -10.11 -16.27 -7.83
C GLU A 286 -10.54 -17.73 -8.03
N ALA A 287 -10.01 -18.64 -7.20
CA ALA A 287 -10.34 -20.07 -7.25
C ALA A 287 -11.85 -20.33 -7.09
N ALA A 288 -12.50 -19.66 -6.14
CA ALA A 288 -13.93 -19.82 -5.88
C ALA A 288 -14.79 -19.27 -7.04
N LEU A 289 -14.46 -18.09 -7.57
CA LEU A 289 -15.18 -17.49 -8.70
C LEU A 289 -14.97 -18.27 -10.00
N ASP A 290 -13.79 -18.83 -10.22
CA ASP A 290 -13.51 -19.70 -11.37
C ASP A 290 -14.36 -20.98 -11.30
N LEU A 291 -14.44 -21.63 -10.13
CA LEU A 291 -15.31 -22.79 -9.93
C LEU A 291 -16.78 -22.46 -10.18
N GLN A 292 -17.27 -21.35 -9.61
CA GLN A 292 -18.65 -20.93 -9.78
C GLN A 292 -18.99 -20.65 -11.24
N ARG A 293 -18.08 -19.99 -11.99
CA ARG A 293 -18.25 -19.73 -13.42
C ARG A 293 -18.23 -21.01 -14.26
N ALA A 294 -17.32 -21.93 -13.97
CA ALA A 294 -17.16 -23.18 -14.72
C ALA A 294 -18.34 -24.14 -14.52
N HIS A 295 -18.88 -24.22 -13.31
CA HIS A 295 -19.89 -25.22 -12.95
C HIS A 295 -21.30 -24.65 -12.76
N ARG A 296 -21.44 -23.31 -12.70
CA ARG A 296 -22.72 -22.59 -12.61
C ARG A 296 -23.63 -23.03 -11.47
N PHE A 297 -23.04 -23.33 -10.31
CA PHE A 297 -23.82 -23.63 -9.09
C PHE A 297 -24.30 -22.35 -8.41
N ALA A 298 -25.46 -22.42 -7.79
CA ALA A 298 -26.03 -21.39 -6.95
C ALA A 298 -25.50 -21.48 -5.52
N THR A 299 -25.50 -20.36 -4.81
CA THR A 299 -24.89 -20.29 -3.47
C THR A 299 -25.68 -21.00 -2.37
N ASP A 300 -26.97 -21.26 -2.60
CA ASP A 300 -27.83 -22.07 -1.74
C ASP A 300 -27.59 -23.57 -1.90
N GLU A 301 -26.96 -24.00 -3.00
CA GLU A 301 -26.55 -25.38 -3.22
C GLU A 301 -25.26 -25.75 -2.47
N ILE A 302 -24.54 -24.78 -1.88
CA ILE A 302 -23.25 -25.01 -1.21
C ILE A 302 -23.48 -25.65 0.17
N ALA A 303 -22.87 -26.82 0.38
CA ALA A 303 -22.83 -27.48 1.69
C ALA A 303 -21.56 -27.13 2.48
N THR A 304 -20.38 -27.18 1.85
CA THR A 304 -19.10 -26.82 2.49
C THR A 304 -18.12 -26.19 1.51
N ILE A 305 -17.22 -25.36 2.04
CA ILE A 305 -16.11 -24.74 1.31
C ILE A 305 -14.83 -25.04 2.08
N ALA A 306 -13.91 -25.82 1.50
CA ALA A 306 -12.59 -26.03 2.07
C ALA A 306 -11.54 -25.23 1.29
N ILE A 307 -10.70 -24.49 2.00
CA ILE A 307 -9.67 -23.62 1.44
C ILE A 307 -8.30 -24.05 1.95
N GLU A 308 -7.41 -24.39 1.03
CA GLU A 308 -6.01 -24.72 1.32
C GLU A 308 -5.13 -23.55 0.90
N SER A 309 -4.25 -23.06 1.78
CA SER A 309 -3.35 -21.93 1.50
C SER A 309 -2.06 -22.00 2.33
N PHE A 310 -1.20 -20.99 2.26
CA PHE A 310 0.03 -20.88 3.05
C PHE A 310 -0.25 -20.48 4.50
N ARG A 311 0.66 -20.82 5.43
CA ARG A 311 0.50 -20.61 6.88
C ARG A 311 -0.05 -19.25 7.28
N GLU A 312 0.54 -18.17 6.77
CA GLU A 312 0.17 -16.80 7.13
C GLU A 312 -1.26 -16.45 6.67
N ALA A 313 -1.71 -17.02 5.55
CA ALA A 313 -3.10 -16.88 5.10
C ALA A 313 -4.07 -17.56 6.06
N ILE A 314 -3.71 -18.70 6.66
CA ILE A 314 -4.56 -19.42 7.62
C ILE A 314 -4.71 -18.64 8.94
N ALA A 315 -3.69 -17.87 9.32
CA ALA A 315 -3.76 -17.00 10.49
C ALA A 315 -4.66 -15.77 10.27
N LEU A 316 -4.93 -15.39 9.01
CA LEU A 316 -5.66 -14.18 8.65
C LEU A 316 -7.14 -14.24 9.11
N GLY A 317 -7.45 -13.46 10.14
CA GLY A 317 -8.78 -13.42 10.76
C GLY A 317 -9.08 -14.68 11.56
N SER A 318 -8.06 -15.44 11.96
CA SER A 318 -8.22 -16.72 12.65
C SER A 318 -8.97 -16.62 13.98
N GLN A 319 -8.97 -15.44 14.62
CA GLN A 319 -9.74 -15.17 15.84
C GLN A 319 -11.11 -14.55 15.57
N CYS A 320 -11.49 -14.37 14.30
CA CYS A 320 -12.74 -13.74 13.87
C CYS A 320 -13.51 -14.64 12.89
N ALA A 321 -14.28 -15.58 13.44
CA ALA A 321 -15.11 -16.49 12.63
C ALA A 321 -16.25 -15.75 11.89
N THR A 322 -16.80 -14.70 12.50
CA THR A 322 -17.90 -13.91 11.93
C THR A 322 -17.57 -12.42 12.02
N PRO A 323 -16.98 -11.84 10.96
CA PRO A 323 -16.65 -10.42 10.92
C PRO A 323 -17.84 -9.53 11.27
N GLN A 324 -17.59 -8.52 12.11
CA GLN A 324 -18.57 -7.51 12.54
C GLN A 324 -18.16 -6.10 12.09
N THR A 325 -16.89 -5.94 11.71
CA THR A 325 -16.29 -4.68 11.28
C THR A 325 -15.70 -4.81 9.88
N THR A 326 -15.49 -3.67 9.22
CA THR A 326 -14.82 -3.63 7.91
C THR A 326 -13.41 -4.20 7.99
N GLU A 327 -12.68 -3.91 9.07
CA GLU A 327 -11.32 -4.41 9.26
C GLU A 327 -11.29 -5.95 9.37
N GLU A 328 -12.20 -6.54 10.13
CA GLU A 328 -12.35 -8.00 10.22
C GLU A 328 -12.77 -8.62 8.89
N ALA A 329 -13.67 -7.98 8.13
CA ALA A 329 -14.09 -8.48 6.82
C ALA A 329 -12.92 -8.52 5.83
N GLN A 330 -12.11 -7.46 5.80
CA GLN A 330 -10.96 -7.32 4.90
C GLN A 330 -9.85 -8.32 5.25
N TYR A 331 -9.74 -8.71 6.51
CA TYR A 331 -8.75 -9.66 7.02
C TYR A 331 -9.41 -11.02 7.32
N SER A 332 -10.41 -11.42 6.54
CA SER A 332 -11.04 -12.74 6.65
C SER A 332 -11.15 -13.40 5.29
N ILE A 333 -10.45 -14.53 5.11
CA ILE A 333 -10.53 -15.33 3.88
C ILE A 333 -11.94 -15.90 3.72
N ALA A 334 -12.53 -16.40 4.82
CA ALA A 334 -13.87 -16.97 4.81
C ALA A 334 -14.92 -15.96 4.35
N PHE A 335 -14.88 -14.74 4.90
CA PHE A 335 -15.78 -13.67 4.47
C PHE A 335 -15.55 -13.27 3.02
N SER A 336 -14.29 -13.09 2.62
CA SER A 336 -13.94 -12.69 1.26
C SER A 336 -14.46 -13.68 0.21
N VAL A 337 -14.29 -14.99 0.46
CA VAL A 337 -14.79 -16.04 -0.45
C VAL A 337 -16.31 -16.15 -0.42
N ALA A 338 -16.94 -16.07 0.76
CA ALA A 338 -18.41 -16.09 0.87
C ALA A 338 -19.04 -14.90 0.14
N ALA A 339 -18.53 -13.69 0.34
CA ALA A 339 -18.97 -12.49 -0.37
C ALA A 339 -18.78 -12.62 -1.88
N ALA A 340 -17.62 -13.10 -2.33
CA ALA A 340 -17.35 -13.33 -3.75
C ALA A 340 -18.37 -14.27 -4.39
N LEU A 341 -18.68 -15.41 -3.76
CA LEU A 341 -19.65 -16.38 -4.28
C LEU A 341 -21.08 -15.82 -4.29
N VAL A 342 -21.45 -15.01 -3.30
CA VAL A 342 -22.81 -14.44 -3.16
C VAL A 342 -23.06 -13.31 -4.15
N PHE A 343 -22.08 -12.41 -4.33
CA PHE A 343 -22.25 -11.21 -5.14
C PHE A 343 -21.61 -11.32 -6.54
N GLY A 344 -20.80 -12.36 -6.79
CA GLY A 344 -19.98 -12.49 -7.99
C GLY A 344 -18.81 -11.50 -8.05
N ARG A 345 -18.59 -10.73 -6.98
CA ARG A 345 -17.56 -9.68 -6.85
C ARG A 345 -17.24 -9.42 -5.39
N VAL A 346 -16.15 -8.69 -5.13
CA VAL A 346 -15.82 -8.11 -3.81
C VAL A 346 -15.38 -6.66 -4.02
N GLY A 347 -16.24 -5.71 -3.66
CA GLY A 347 -15.96 -4.27 -3.73
C GLY A 347 -16.06 -3.58 -2.37
N ALA A 348 -16.01 -2.24 -2.38
CA ALA A 348 -16.09 -1.44 -1.15
C ALA A 348 -17.40 -1.64 -0.38
N ASP A 349 -18.52 -1.86 -1.10
CA ASP A 349 -19.81 -2.12 -0.49
C ASP A 349 -19.85 -3.50 0.17
N GLU A 350 -19.33 -4.54 -0.50
CA GLU A 350 -19.30 -5.90 0.03
C GLU A 350 -18.43 -6.06 1.28
N VAL A 351 -17.37 -5.25 1.46
CA VAL A 351 -16.54 -5.27 2.69
C VAL A 351 -17.03 -4.29 3.77
N SER A 352 -18.21 -3.70 3.56
CA SER A 352 -18.86 -2.78 4.49
C SER A 352 -20.06 -3.43 5.18
N VAL A 353 -20.85 -2.62 5.90
CA VAL A 353 -22.11 -3.04 6.55
C VAL A 353 -23.02 -3.83 5.60
N HIS A 354 -23.02 -3.52 4.30
CA HIS A 354 -23.85 -4.23 3.33
C HIS A 354 -23.51 -5.73 3.25
N GLY A 355 -22.26 -6.10 2.96
CA GLY A 355 -21.88 -7.52 2.92
C GLY A 355 -21.81 -8.17 4.30
N LEU A 356 -21.42 -7.41 5.34
CA LEU A 356 -21.42 -7.88 6.73
C LEU A 356 -22.80 -8.33 7.22
N SER A 357 -23.88 -7.69 6.76
CA SER A 357 -25.25 -8.00 7.21
C SER A 357 -26.05 -8.89 6.24
N ASP A 358 -25.48 -9.28 5.08
CA ASP A 358 -26.18 -10.12 4.11
C ASP A 358 -26.34 -11.56 4.64
N ALA A 359 -27.60 -12.00 4.77
CA ALA A 359 -27.95 -13.31 5.31
C ALA A 359 -27.36 -14.49 4.51
N ARG A 360 -27.11 -14.30 3.20
CA ARG A 360 -26.51 -15.34 2.34
C ARG A 360 -25.02 -15.47 2.61
N VAL A 361 -24.32 -14.35 2.85
CA VAL A 361 -22.91 -14.37 3.28
C VAL A 361 -22.80 -15.02 4.64
N GLN A 362 -23.61 -14.57 5.61
CA GLN A 362 -23.65 -15.11 6.97
C GLN A 362 -23.94 -16.61 7.03
N ARG A 363 -24.81 -17.11 6.14
CA ARG A 363 -25.08 -18.55 6.00
C ARG A 363 -23.84 -19.35 5.58
N LEU A 364 -22.98 -18.80 4.72
CA LEU A 364 -21.82 -19.51 4.20
C LEU A 364 -20.64 -19.53 5.18
N LEU A 365 -20.48 -18.53 6.04
CA LEU A 365 -19.31 -18.43 6.94
C LEU A 365 -19.04 -19.70 7.76
N PRO A 366 -20.03 -20.34 8.42
CA PRO A 366 -19.79 -21.55 9.20
C PRO A 366 -19.43 -22.78 8.35
N SER A 367 -19.64 -22.72 7.04
CA SER A 367 -19.34 -23.79 6.09
C SER A 367 -17.91 -23.73 5.54
N VAL A 368 -17.15 -22.67 5.86
CA VAL A 368 -15.78 -22.47 5.40
C VAL A 368 -14.78 -23.10 6.37
N THR A 369 -13.86 -23.89 5.86
CA THR A 369 -12.69 -24.40 6.59
C THR A 369 -11.40 -23.98 5.91
N LEU A 370 -10.35 -23.74 6.72
CA LEU A 370 -9.04 -23.29 6.28
C LEU A 370 -7.99 -24.32 6.72
N ALA A 371 -7.10 -24.70 5.80
CA ALA A 371 -5.99 -25.62 6.08
C ALA A 371 -4.68 -25.14 5.44
N GLU A 372 -3.56 -25.36 6.13
CA GLU A 372 -2.23 -25.11 5.56
C GLU A 372 -1.90 -26.19 4.51
N ASP A 373 -1.36 -25.77 3.38
CA ASP A 373 -0.72 -26.62 2.37
C ASP A 373 0.78 -26.33 2.39
N ASP A 374 1.59 -27.35 2.71
CA ASP A 374 3.04 -27.24 2.85
C ASP A 374 3.73 -26.75 1.56
N GLU A 375 3.17 -27.07 0.39
CA GLU A 375 3.71 -26.64 -0.90
C GLU A 375 3.47 -25.15 -1.12
N PHE A 376 2.32 -24.64 -0.69
CA PHE A 376 2.00 -23.21 -0.76
C PHE A 376 2.82 -22.42 0.27
N SER A 377 2.99 -22.95 1.48
CA SER A 377 3.88 -22.36 2.50
C SER A 377 5.33 -22.25 2.02
N ARG A 378 5.88 -23.27 1.35
CA ARG A 378 7.26 -23.22 0.80
C ARG A 378 7.45 -22.15 -0.28
N ARG A 379 6.39 -21.70 -0.95
CA ARG A 379 6.46 -20.67 -2.00
C ARG A 379 6.29 -19.25 -1.46
N PHE A 380 5.73 -19.09 -0.26
CA PHE A 380 5.59 -17.78 0.37
C PHE A 380 6.97 -17.24 0.77
N PRO A 381 7.25 -15.91 0.62
CA PRO A 381 6.36 -14.85 0.13
C PRO A 381 6.42 -14.59 -1.38
N ALA A 382 7.31 -15.27 -2.11
CA ALA A 382 7.51 -15.06 -3.54
C ALA A 382 6.22 -15.32 -4.34
N GLU A 383 5.44 -16.31 -3.92
CA GLU A 383 4.14 -16.61 -4.51
C GLU A 383 3.09 -16.82 -3.42
N ARG A 384 1.83 -16.52 -3.73
CA ARG A 384 0.68 -16.68 -2.83
C ARG A 384 -0.39 -17.49 -3.55
N TRP A 385 -0.62 -18.70 -3.08
CA TRP A 385 -1.48 -19.68 -3.72
C TRP A 385 -2.63 -20.06 -2.81
N ALA A 386 -3.76 -20.42 -3.42
CA ALA A 386 -4.83 -21.10 -2.71
C ALA A 386 -5.50 -22.14 -3.62
N ARG A 387 -6.09 -23.16 -3.00
CA ARG A 387 -6.98 -24.11 -3.64
C ARG A 387 -8.32 -24.09 -2.92
N VAL A 388 -9.41 -24.11 -3.68
CA VAL A 388 -10.77 -24.14 -3.13
C VAL A 388 -11.47 -25.42 -3.55
N ARG A 389 -12.13 -26.07 -2.58
CA ARG A 389 -13.02 -27.20 -2.79
C ARG A 389 -14.42 -26.82 -2.32
N VAL A 390 -15.40 -26.92 -3.21
CA VAL A 390 -16.82 -26.71 -2.89
C VAL A 390 -17.54 -28.05 -2.94
N THR A 391 -18.18 -28.43 -1.84
CA THR A 391 -19.11 -29.57 -1.83
C THR A 391 -20.53 -29.03 -1.91
N LEU A 392 -21.30 -29.53 -2.87
CA LEU A 392 -22.71 -29.17 -3.07
C LEU A 392 -23.62 -30.09 -2.24
N ALA A 393 -24.85 -29.64 -1.99
CA ALA A 393 -25.86 -30.36 -1.22
C ALA A 393 -26.29 -31.69 -1.88
N ASP A 394 -26.07 -31.85 -3.18
CA ASP A 394 -26.29 -33.10 -3.92
C ASP A 394 -25.12 -34.10 -3.82
N GLY A 395 -24.06 -33.74 -3.08
CA GLY A 395 -22.87 -34.56 -2.87
C GLY A 395 -21.77 -34.39 -3.91
N ARG A 396 -21.97 -33.61 -4.97
CA ARG A 396 -20.88 -33.28 -5.91
C ARG A 396 -19.80 -32.47 -5.21
N THR A 397 -18.54 -32.79 -5.50
CA THR A 397 -17.38 -32.02 -5.04
C THR A 397 -16.64 -31.43 -6.22
N LEU A 398 -16.49 -30.10 -6.21
CA LEU A 398 -15.79 -29.32 -7.22
C LEU A 398 -14.48 -28.83 -6.61
N VAL A 399 -13.37 -28.97 -7.32
CA VAL A 399 -12.03 -28.60 -6.83
C VAL A 399 -11.37 -27.70 -7.86
N SER A 400 -10.86 -26.55 -7.43
CA SER A 400 -10.13 -25.64 -8.30
C SER A 400 -8.73 -26.18 -8.56
N GLU A 401 -8.13 -25.80 -9.69
CA GLU A 401 -6.68 -25.77 -9.77
C GLU A 401 -6.12 -24.77 -8.74
N PRO A 402 -4.83 -24.89 -8.33
CA PRO A 402 -4.20 -23.87 -7.52
C PRO A 402 -4.22 -22.52 -8.23
N ALA A 403 -4.77 -21.51 -7.56
CA ALA A 403 -4.93 -20.16 -8.10
C ALA A 403 -3.92 -19.19 -7.48
N ARG A 404 -3.63 -18.13 -8.22
CA ARG A 404 -2.91 -16.94 -7.76
C ARG A 404 -3.83 -15.73 -7.92
N ALA A 405 -3.59 -14.69 -7.13
CA ALA A 405 -4.29 -13.43 -7.33
C ALA A 405 -3.85 -12.75 -8.64
N ARG A 406 -4.81 -12.19 -9.38
CA ARG A 406 -4.54 -11.23 -10.48
C ARG A 406 -3.89 -9.95 -9.95
N GLY A 407 -3.33 -9.17 -10.86
CA GLY A 407 -2.71 -7.89 -10.59
C GLY A 407 -1.24 -7.95 -10.20
N ASN A 408 -0.63 -9.15 -10.11
CA ASN A 408 0.83 -9.27 -9.99
C ASN A 408 1.53 -8.82 -11.29
N PRO A 409 2.83 -8.47 -11.27
CA PRO A 409 3.58 -8.15 -12.48
C PRO A 409 3.49 -9.22 -13.59
N GLU A 410 3.39 -10.50 -13.24
CA GLU A 410 3.28 -11.61 -14.20
C GLU A 410 1.86 -11.83 -14.74
N ASN A 411 0.85 -11.25 -14.09
CA ASN A 411 -0.56 -11.28 -14.52
C ASN A 411 -1.23 -9.95 -14.12
N PRO A 412 -0.83 -8.82 -14.74
CA PRO A 412 -1.21 -7.49 -14.28
C PRO A 412 -2.68 -7.21 -14.58
N LEU A 413 -3.29 -6.31 -13.80
CA LEU A 413 -4.55 -5.70 -14.25
C LEU A 413 -4.27 -4.89 -15.51
N SER A 414 -5.12 -5.03 -16.52
CA SER A 414 -5.09 -4.18 -17.70
C SER A 414 -5.38 -2.72 -17.34
N GLU A 415 -5.02 -1.81 -18.23
CA GLU A 415 -5.34 -0.37 -18.05
C GLU A 415 -6.85 -0.16 -17.88
N ASP A 416 -7.67 -0.89 -18.64
CA ASP A 416 -9.13 -0.79 -18.56
C ASP A 416 -9.67 -1.31 -17.24
N GLU A 417 -9.14 -2.43 -16.72
CA GLU A 417 -9.50 -2.95 -15.39
C GLU A 417 -9.10 -1.98 -14.27
N LEU A 418 -7.91 -1.37 -14.35
CA LEU A 418 -7.46 -0.41 -13.35
C LEU A 418 -8.31 0.89 -13.37
N ARG A 419 -8.66 1.38 -14.56
CA ARG A 419 -9.57 2.53 -14.72
C ARG A 419 -10.99 2.20 -14.28
N ALA A 420 -11.47 0.99 -14.56
CA ALA A 420 -12.77 0.52 -14.08
C ALA A 420 -12.81 0.49 -12.55
N LYS A 421 -11.77 -0.10 -11.92
CA LYS A 421 -11.58 -0.09 -10.46
C LYS A 421 -11.58 1.33 -9.91
N TYR A 422 -10.80 2.24 -10.51
CA TYR A 422 -10.77 3.64 -10.10
C TYR A 422 -12.18 4.26 -10.12
N ARG A 423 -12.92 4.08 -11.21
CA ARG A 423 -14.27 4.65 -11.36
C ARG A 423 -15.27 4.02 -10.39
N GLU A 424 -15.19 2.72 -10.15
CA GLU A 424 -16.02 2.00 -9.16
C GLU A 424 -15.81 2.57 -7.75
N LEU A 425 -14.57 2.87 -7.38
CA LEU A 425 -14.24 3.40 -6.05
C LEU A 425 -14.49 4.91 -5.93
N ALA A 426 -14.14 5.69 -6.95
CA ALA A 426 -14.17 7.15 -6.88
C ALA A 426 -15.54 7.76 -7.20
N THR A 427 -16.26 7.23 -8.19
CA THR A 427 -17.52 7.84 -8.67
C THR A 427 -18.60 7.92 -7.59
N PRO A 428 -18.84 6.88 -6.76
CA PRO A 428 -19.86 6.93 -5.71
C PRO A 428 -19.56 7.93 -4.59
N VAL A 429 -18.33 8.45 -4.51
CA VAL A 429 -17.90 9.39 -3.48
C VAL A 429 -17.74 10.80 -4.04
N LEU A 430 -17.10 10.93 -5.19
CA LEU A 430 -16.71 12.21 -5.78
C LEU A 430 -17.71 12.73 -6.82
N GLY A 431 -18.59 11.85 -7.33
CA GLY A 431 -19.39 12.10 -8.51
C GLY A 431 -18.61 11.89 -9.82
N ALA A 432 -19.33 11.57 -10.89
CA ALA A 432 -18.74 11.17 -12.17
C ALA A 432 -17.86 12.26 -12.80
N GLU A 433 -18.27 13.53 -12.70
CA GLU A 433 -17.52 14.64 -13.28
C GLU A 433 -16.17 14.84 -12.59
N ARG A 434 -16.15 14.89 -11.25
CA ARG A 434 -14.92 15.07 -10.47
C ARG A 434 -13.97 13.90 -10.66
N ALA A 435 -14.49 12.66 -10.64
CA ALA A 435 -13.69 11.46 -10.90
C ALA A 435 -13.06 11.48 -12.31
N ALA A 436 -13.85 11.79 -13.34
CA ALA A 436 -13.33 11.86 -14.71
C ALA A 436 -12.28 12.98 -14.89
N ARG A 437 -12.42 14.11 -14.18
CA ARG A 437 -11.42 15.19 -14.20
C ARG A 437 -10.09 14.76 -13.58
N ILE A 438 -10.13 14.10 -12.42
CA ILE A 438 -8.94 13.56 -11.75
C ILE A 438 -8.23 12.57 -12.68
N GLU A 439 -8.95 11.61 -13.26
CA GLU A 439 -8.40 10.61 -14.18
C GLU A 439 -7.67 11.27 -15.37
N ARG A 440 -8.27 12.32 -15.96
CA ARG A 440 -7.64 13.09 -17.05
C ARG A 440 -6.38 13.82 -16.60
N PHE A 441 -6.40 14.47 -15.44
CA PHE A 441 -5.23 15.21 -14.94
C PHE A 441 -4.06 14.28 -14.60
N ILE A 442 -4.32 13.11 -14.02
CA ILE A 442 -3.28 12.10 -13.80
C ILE A 442 -2.66 11.65 -15.14
N GLY A 443 -3.48 11.49 -16.17
CA GLY A 443 -3.05 11.15 -17.53
C GLY A 443 -2.24 12.25 -18.24
N ALA A 444 -2.30 13.50 -17.77
CA ALA A 444 -1.62 14.65 -18.39
C ALA A 444 -0.64 15.36 -17.43
N LEU A 445 -0.26 14.70 -16.33
CA LEU A 445 0.38 15.38 -15.19
C LEU A 445 1.69 16.10 -15.57
N ASP A 446 2.50 15.52 -16.43
CA ASP A 446 3.79 16.04 -16.94
C ASP A 446 3.67 16.86 -18.23
N ALA A 447 2.44 17.18 -18.68
CA ALA A 447 2.22 17.86 -19.96
C ALA A 447 2.32 19.39 -19.86
N ASP A 448 1.93 19.97 -18.73
CA ASP A 448 1.99 21.42 -18.47
C ASP A 448 2.03 21.76 -16.97
N ASP A 449 2.40 23.00 -16.67
CA ASP A 449 2.54 23.52 -15.30
C ASP A 449 1.20 23.79 -14.58
N LYS A 450 0.07 23.67 -15.28
CA LYS A 450 -1.27 23.98 -14.74
C LYS A 450 -1.99 22.73 -14.24
N THR A 451 -1.63 21.57 -14.76
CA THR A 451 -2.32 20.30 -14.49
C THR A 451 -2.16 19.87 -13.03
N LEU A 452 -0.96 19.94 -12.46
CA LEU A 452 -0.74 19.58 -11.06
C LEU A 452 -1.49 20.52 -10.09
N PRO A 453 -1.41 21.87 -10.18
CA PRO A 453 -2.21 22.75 -9.34
C PRO A 453 -3.72 22.46 -9.41
N ALA A 454 -4.24 22.18 -10.61
CA ALA A 454 -5.65 21.84 -10.79
C ALA A 454 -6.01 20.49 -10.14
N LEU A 455 -5.13 19.50 -10.23
CA LEU A 455 -5.29 18.22 -9.54
C LEU A 455 -5.27 18.40 -8.02
N LEU A 456 -4.30 19.12 -7.46
CA LEU A 456 -4.19 19.37 -6.02
C LEU A 456 -5.43 20.07 -5.46
N ALA A 457 -5.95 21.08 -6.17
CA ALA A 457 -7.19 21.75 -5.78
C ALA A 457 -8.37 20.78 -5.65
N ILE A 458 -8.45 19.77 -6.53
CA ILE A 458 -9.48 18.74 -6.47
C ILE A 458 -9.20 17.72 -5.36
N LEU A 459 -7.97 17.23 -5.21
CA LEU A 459 -7.65 16.19 -4.22
C LEU A 459 -7.75 16.70 -2.78
N LEU A 460 -7.44 17.97 -2.55
CA LEU A 460 -7.33 18.58 -1.23
C LEU A 460 -8.57 19.43 -0.86
N SER A 461 -9.67 19.24 -1.57
CA SER A 461 -10.99 19.75 -1.19
C SER A 461 -11.84 18.62 -0.62
N SER A 462 -12.80 18.98 0.24
CA SER A 462 -13.73 18.02 0.83
C SER A 462 -14.45 17.18 -0.23
N THR A 463 -14.78 15.93 0.07
CA THR A 463 -15.65 15.12 -0.79
C THR A 463 -17.13 15.54 -0.75
N ARG A 464 -17.52 16.36 0.23
CA ARG A 464 -18.91 16.78 0.45
C ARG A 464 -19.28 18.03 -0.33
#